data_AF-A0A953HCV8-F1
#
_entry.id   AF-A0A953HCV8-F1
#
_cell.length_a   1.000
_cell.length_b   1.000
_cell.length_c   1.000
_cell.angle_alpha   90.00
_cell.angle_beta   90.00
_cell.angle_gamma   90.00
#
_symmetry.space_group_name_H-M   'P 1'
#
loop_
_entity.id
_entity.type
_entity.pdbx_description
1 polymer ?
#
loop_
_entity_poly.entity_id
_entity_poly.type
_entity_poly.pdbx_seq_one_letter_code
_entity_poly.pdbx_strand_id
1 'polypeptide(L)'
;MVALKLERNDAGLPTHIPYSTTDDLGNTMVVVGEPNLAEAKNVMLGVHNPKKTLANPDDDGQRKCVEVWFNELRLSGMNEEAGYAGSANLSMQLADLGNVNVSGSMHTRGYGNINQKLNERNRDDFYQMTGNTNLNLGKLFPSQWGITLPVYFGYSENVSTPQYDPYDKDILLKEKLERADDKSEVRKDAQTFNSFTSFNVNNFRIAGSPESTKKRMPWSIKNVDINYAYNKQFRRNPLIESDQYVDQRLGVNYNYQLKPLYIEPFKKMFKNRSPYWNILKDFNFNPLPNTITFRNDLRKLFGETIVRNINEDPYDLPILYFKNFTWERKYVLNWDLTKSLNVSYAGTNNSRIDEPYGRVETQEQRDTLLRNLARLGRNTYYTHDVNATYSLPFKKIPALDWISVNASYNTQYFWTAASLLARSQGNIISNNQTRTINGQLNFSQLYTKSRYLKALNRTPPRKQVNNDLKGKNLKNNQMGGNEQKEEDNKQKKTSNQTLPPRPKKHKITVDSIPGHDTLPRPELRKQLRERKKIGKSPLPQGTGCLEEKKEQYHPGTQYRYKSGIAFIDDDQDRQFQL
;
A
#
# COMPACT_ATOMS: atom_id res chain seq x y z
N MET A 1 -44.53 16.34 -2.86
CA MET A 1 -44.09 15.01 -2.35
C MET A 1 -43.26 15.09 -1.07
N VAL A 2 -42.04 15.67 -1.07
CA VAL A 2 -41.24 15.77 0.18
C VAL A 2 -41.96 16.58 1.26
N ALA A 3 -42.51 17.75 0.91
CA ALA A 3 -43.33 18.54 1.82
C ALA A 3 -44.54 17.76 2.40
N LEU A 4 -45.23 16.98 1.56
CA LEU A 4 -46.35 16.13 1.97
C LEU A 4 -45.93 15.04 2.98
N LYS A 5 -44.75 14.44 2.79
CA LYS A 5 -44.14 13.48 3.75
C LYS A 5 -43.85 14.18 5.08
N LEU A 6 -43.29 15.40 5.04
CA LEU A 6 -42.97 16.19 6.23
C LEU A 6 -44.22 16.61 6.99
N GLU A 7 -45.25 17.14 6.31
CA GLU A 7 -46.53 17.51 6.92
C GLU A 7 -47.19 16.33 7.63
N ARG A 8 -47.18 15.14 7.01
CA ARG A 8 -47.68 13.91 7.64
C ARG A 8 -46.90 13.58 8.91
N ASN A 9 -45.57 13.62 8.83
CA ASN A 9 -44.69 13.28 9.95
C ASN A 9 -44.86 14.28 11.10
N ASP A 10 -44.96 15.58 10.80
CA ASP A 10 -45.21 16.65 11.77
C ASP A 10 -46.59 16.50 12.44
N ALA A 11 -47.59 15.97 11.72
CA ALA A 11 -48.91 15.64 12.25
C ALA A 11 -48.96 14.32 13.07
N GLY A 12 -47.85 13.58 13.15
CA GLY A 12 -47.77 12.31 13.89
C GLY A 12 -48.65 11.20 13.32
N LEU A 13 -49.04 11.28 12.04
CA LEU A 13 -49.93 10.30 11.42
C LEU A 13 -49.19 8.99 11.08
N PRO A 14 -49.85 7.82 11.22
CA PRO A 14 -49.20 6.53 10.95
C PRO A 14 -48.72 6.41 9.50
N THR A 15 -47.49 5.94 9.30
CA THR A 15 -46.87 5.85 7.97
C THR A 15 -47.57 4.86 7.04
N HIS A 16 -48.27 3.85 7.56
CA HIS A 16 -48.96 2.84 6.75
C HIS A 16 -50.33 3.31 6.21
N ILE A 17 -50.84 4.45 6.66
CA ILE A 17 -52.11 5.01 6.18
C ILE A 17 -51.80 5.99 5.03
N PRO A 18 -52.53 5.93 3.90
CA PRO A 18 -52.39 6.90 2.83
C PRO A 18 -52.68 8.32 3.32
N TYR A 19 -51.69 9.20 3.16
CA TYR A 19 -51.86 10.64 3.39
C TYR A 19 -51.92 11.36 2.05
N SER A 20 -53.03 12.06 1.79
CA SER A 20 -53.30 12.71 0.52
C SER A 20 -53.51 14.21 0.67
N THR A 21 -52.96 14.99 -0.25
CA THR A 21 -53.29 16.41 -0.42
C THR A 21 -53.54 16.72 -1.89
N THR A 22 -54.19 17.85 -2.16
CA THR A 22 -54.36 18.37 -3.52
C THR A 22 -53.43 19.57 -3.69
N ASP A 23 -52.66 19.61 -4.77
CA ASP A 23 -51.83 20.77 -5.09
C ASP A 23 -52.67 21.95 -5.65
N ASP A 24 -52.04 23.10 -5.80
CA ASP A 24 -52.70 24.31 -6.35
C ASP A 24 -53.20 24.14 -7.79
N LEU A 25 -52.76 23.08 -8.50
CA LEU A 25 -53.14 22.74 -9.86
C LEU A 25 -54.29 21.71 -9.91
N GLY A 26 -54.80 21.27 -8.75
CA GLY A 26 -55.88 20.29 -8.64
C GLY A 26 -55.43 18.83 -8.74
N ASN A 27 -54.13 18.55 -8.73
CA ASN A 27 -53.59 17.18 -8.74
C ASN A 27 -53.58 16.61 -7.32
N THR A 28 -54.08 15.38 -7.15
CA THR A 28 -54.01 14.66 -5.89
C THR A 28 -52.66 13.95 -5.74
N MET A 29 -51.90 14.29 -4.71
CA MET A 29 -50.68 13.60 -4.31
C MET A 29 -50.97 12.70 -3.11
N VAL A 30 -50.46 11.47 -3.12
CA VAL A 30 -50.63 10.49 -2.04
C VAL A 30 -49.28 9.92 -1.63
N VAL A 31 -49.03 9.85 -0.32
CA VAL A 31 -47.83 9.24 0.27
C VAL A 31 -48.23 8.12 1.22
N VAL A 32 -47.61 6.94 1.04
CA VAL A 32 -47.76 5.76 1.90
C VAL A 32 -46.35 5.26 2.24
N GLY A 33 -46.11 4.91 3.50
CA GLY A 33 -44.81 4.47 4.02
C GLY A 33 -43.78 5.60 4.07
N GLU A 34 -42.50 5.26 3.95
CA GLU A 34 -41.41 6.24 3.81
C GLU A 34 -40.79 6.13 2.41
N PRO A 35 -41.49 6.62 1.36
CA PRO A 35 -40.93 6.57 0.02
C PRO A 35 -39.67 7.43 -0.04
N ASN A 36 -38.66 6.96 -0.78
CA ASN A 36 -37.40 7.66 -0.95
C ASN A 36 -37.18 7.99 -2.43
N LEU A 37 -37.26 9.28 -2.75
CA LEU A 37 -37.10 9.77 -4.14
C LEU A 37 -35.65 9.66 -4.64
N ALA A 38 -34.66 9.59 -3.75
CA ALA A 38 -33.26 9.43 -4.15
C ALA A 38 -32.96 8.04 -4.70
N GLU A 39 -33.74 7.03 -4.30
CA GLU A 39 -33.59 5.63 -4.73
C GLU A 39 -34.88 5.08 -5.37
N ALA A 40 -35.51 5.86 -6.25
CA ALA A 40 -36.68 5.41 -7.00
C ALA A 40 -36.32 4.23 -7.93
N LYS A 41 -36.75 3.01 -7.56
CA LYS A 41 -36.49 1.78 -8.33
C LYS A 41 -37.59 1.45 -9.32
N ASN A 42 -38.85 1.64 -8.92
CA ASN A 42 -40.03 1.27 -9.68
C ASN A 42 -40.88 2.52 -9.93
N VAL A 43 -41.26 2.74 -11.18
CA VAL A 43 -42.24 3.75 -11.56
C VAL A 43 -43.39 3.03 -12.23
N MET A 44 -44.61 3.23 -11.73
CA MET A 44 -45.83 2.67 -12.30
C MET A 44 -46.67 3.80 -12.87
N LEU A 45 -47.07 3.65 -14.13
CA LEU A 45 -48.05 4.50 -14.79
C LEU A 45 -49.31 3.67 -14.99
N GLY A 46 -50.47 4.20 -14.61
CA GLY A 46 -51.74 3.49 -14.67
C GLY A 46 -52.91 4.44 -14.75
N VAL A 47 -54.08 3.89 -15.07
CA VAL A 47 -55.35 4.60 -15.11
C VAL A 47 -56.19 4.08 -13.94
N HIS A 48 -56.55 4.96 -13.03
CA HIS A 48 -57.42 4.64 -11.90
C HIS A 48 -58.83 5.14 -12.20
N ASN A 49 -59.81 4.23 -12.22
CA ASN A 49 -61.23 4.58 -12.26
C ASN A 49 -61.79 4.45 -10.83
N PRO A 50 -62.00 5.56 -10.11
CA PRO A 50 -62.52 5.51 -8.75
C PRO A 50 -63.92 4.87 -8.71
N LYS A 51 -64.23 4.16 -7.62
CA LYS A 51 -65.60 3.71 -7.35
C LYS A 51 -66.36 4.87 -6.71
N LYS A 52 -67.64 5.05 -7.06
CA LYS A 52 -68.50 6.03 -6.39
C LYS A 52 -68.60 5.68 -4.90
N THR A 53 -68.19 6.60 -4.05
CA THR A 53 -68.27 6.48 -2.58
C THR A 53 -68.94 7.72 -2.00
N LEU A 54 -69.30 7.68 -0.71
CA LEU A 54 -69.81 8.85 0.01
C LEU A 54 -68.80 10.03 0.02
N ALA A 55 -67.50 9.73 -0.15
CA ALA A 55 -66.43 10.73 -0.22
C ALA A 55 -66.23 11.33 -1.63
N ASN A 56 -66.81 10.73 -2.67
CA ASN A 56 -66.78 11.24 -4.05
C ASN A 56 -68.18 11.14 -4.70
N PRO A 57 -69.14 11.97 -4.25
CA PRO A 57 -70.54 11.86 -4.66
C PRO A 57 -70.78 12.23 -6.13
N ASP A 58 -69.87 12.99 -6.74
CA ASP A 58 -69.93 13.48 -8.12
C ASP A 58 -69.49 12.44 -9.17
N ASP A 59 -68.96 11.29 -8.72
CA ASP A 59 -68.63 10.17 -9.59
C ASP A 59 -69.90 9.43 -10.04
N ASP A 60 -69.99 9.04 -11.32
CA ASP A 60 -71.11 8.26 -11.84
C ASP A 60 -71.01 6.76 -11.50
N GLY A 61 -69.84 6.31 -11.02
CA GLY A 61 -69.58 4.92 -10.63
C GLY A 61 -69.64 3.93 -11.79
N GLN A 62 -69.61 4.40 -13.03
CA GLN A 62 -69.77 3.56 -14.20
C GLN A 62 -68.43 3.07 -14.75
N ARG A 63 -68.48 1.96 -15.50
CA ARG A 63 -67.32 1.46 -16.25
C ARG A 63 -66.95 2.47 -17.33
N LYS A 64 -65.68 2.88 -17.37
CA LYS A 64 -65.14 3.77 -18.40
C LYS A 64 -64.38 2.96 -19.44
N CYS A 65 -64.61 3.26 -20.72
CA CYS A 65 -63.82 2.75 -21.83
C CYS A 65 -63.02 3.91 -22.41
N VAL A 66 -61.71 3.92 -22.19
CA VAL A 66 -60.83 5.03 -22.56
C VAL A 66 -59.56 4.50 -23.21
N GLU A 67 -59.03 5.26 -24.15
CA GLU A 67 -57.73 5.01 -24.77
C GLU A 67 -56.74 6.05 -24.24
N VAL A 68 -55.79 5.61 -23.41
CA VAL A 68 -54.83 6.50 -22.74
C VAL A 68 -53.44 6.26 -23.31
N TRP A 69 -52.83 7.33 -23.82
CA TRP A 69 -51.49 7.32 -24.38
C TRP A 69 -50.54 8.09 -23.46
N PHE A 70 -49.51 7.42 -22.95
CA PHE A 70 -48.40 8.06 -22.25
C PHE A 70 -47.28 8.33 -23.25
N ASN A 71 -46.86 9.59 -23.38
CA ASN A 71 -45.86 9.99 -24.35
C ASN A 71 -44.44 10.01 -23.74
N GLU A 72 -44.16 10.99 -22.88
CA GLU A 72 -42.83 11.22 -22.30
C GLU A 72 -42.93 11.38 -20.78
N LEU A 73 -42.09 10.63 -20.06
CA LEU A 73 -41.82 10.86 -18.65
C LEU A 73 -40.41 11.46 -18.53
N ARG A 74 -40.34 12.77 -18.27
CA ARG A 74 -39.07 13.48 -18.08
C ARG A 74 -39.04 14.19 -16.74
N LEU A 75 -37.84 14.28 -16.17
CA LEU A 75 -37.58 15.16 -15.04
C LEU A 75 -37.27 16.56 -15.58
N SER A 76 -37.96 17.57 -15.06
CA SER A 76 -37.76 18.98 -15.42
C SER A 76 -37.26 19.78 -14.21
N GLY A 77 -36.53 20.88 -14.45
CA GLY A 77 -36.04 21.75 -13.38
C GLY A 77 -34.86 21.14 -12.63
N MET A 78 -33.71 21.01 -13.30
CA MET A 78 -32.48 20.61 -12.64
C MET A 78 -32.02 21.71 -11.68
N ASN A 79 -31.40 21.33 -10.57
CA ASN A 79 -30.79 22.31 -9.69
C ASN A 79 -29.53 22.90 -10.36
N GLU A 80 -29.55 24.21 -10.61
CA GLU A 80 -28.47 24.99 -11.25
C GLU A 80 -27.62 25.78 -10.23
N GLU A 81 -27.70 25.43 -8.94
CA GLU A 81 -26.87 26.04 -7.89
C GLU A 81 -25.37 25.91 -8.19
N ALA A 82 -24.66 27.04 -8.09
CA ALA A 82 -23.22 27.07 -8.24
C ALA A 82 -22.53 26.50 -6.99
N GLY A 83 -21.53 25.65 -7.21
CA GLY A 83 -20.61 25.20 -6.16
C GLY A 83 -19.29 25.96 -6.20
N TYR A 84 -18.68 26.16 -5.03
CA TYR A 84 -17.37 26.79 -4.91
C TYR A 84 -16.39 25.81 -4.27
N ALA A 85 -15.11 25.95 -4.63
CA ALA A 85 -14.03 25.29 -3.93
C ALA A 85 -12.90 26.27 -3.67
N GLY A 86 -12.23 26.07 -2.53
CA GLY A 86 -11.07 26.86 -2.13
C GLY A 86 -10.00 25.93 -1.60
N SER A 87 -8.74 26.21 -1.91
CA SER A 87 -7.62 25.53 -1.29
C SER A 87 -6.54 26.54 -0.94
N ALA A 88 -5.98 26.41 0.26
CA ALA A 88 -4.87 27.22 0.74
C ALA A 88 -3.75 26.28 1.20
N ASN A 89 -2.52 26.59 0.82
CA ASN A 89 -1.34 25.83 1.23
C ASN A 89 -0.27 26.81 1.72
N LEU A 90 0.26 26.55 2.90
CA LEU A 90 1.28 27.35 3.57
C LEU A 90 2.43 26.42 3.91
N SER A 91 3.63 26.72 3.40
CA SER A 91 4.85 25.97 3.67
C SER A 91 5.90 26.93 4.23
N MET A 92 6.35 26.67 5.44
CA MET A 92 7.38 27.45 6.13
C MET A 92 8.62 26.61 6.34
N GLN A 93 9.78 27.11 5.90
CA GLN A 93 11.09 26.50 6.16
C GLN A 93 11.77 27.23 7.33
N LEU A 94 12.10 26.50 8.39
CA LEU A 94 12.79 26.99 9.58
C LEU A 94 14.30 26.73 9.46
N ALA A 95 14.93 27.27 8.42
CA ALA A 95 16.36 27.07 8.11
C ALA A 95 16.78 25.58 8.25
N ASP A 96 17.74 25.31 9.14
CA ASP A 96 18.29 23.98 9.44
C ASP A 96 17.42 23.13 10.38
N LEU A 97 16.43 23.73 11.06
CA LEU A 97 15.59 23.06 12.05
C LEU A 97 14.52 22.18 11.41
N GLY A 98 13.95 22.57 10.27
CA GLY A 98 12.92 21.76 9.61
C GLY A 98 11.89 22.57 8.84
N ASN A 99 10.73 21.97 8.57
CA ASN A 99 9.63 22.61 7.85
C ASN A 99 8.28 22.35 8.54
N VAL A 100 7.37 23.30 8.34
CA VAL A 100 5.97 23.26 8.78
C VAL A 100 5.10 23.50 7.55
N ASN A 101 4.20 22.58 7.26
CA ASN A 101 3.24 22.71 6.17
C ASN A 101 1.84 22.65 6.73
N VAL A 102 1.00 23.60 6.33
CA VAL A 102 -0.42 23.65 6.64
C VAL A 102 -1.18 23.75 5.33
N SER A 103 -2.08 22.81 5.08
CA SER A 103 -2.98 22.83 3.94
C SER A 103 -4.42 22.83 4.41
N GLY A 104 -5.26 23.56 3.69
CA GLY A 104 -6.70 23.58 3.87
C GLY A 104 -7.37 23.46 2.50
N SER A 105 -8.42 22.66 2.42
CA SER A 105 -9.27 22.58 1.24
C SER A 105 -10.73 22.55 1.67
N MET A 106 -11.58 23.21 0.89
CA MET A 106 -13.01 23.17 1.09
C MET A 106 -13.71 23.13 -0.27
N HIS A 107 -14.88 22.49 -0.30
CA HIS A 107 -15.81 22.64 -1.41
C HIS A 107 -17.24 22.57 -0.88
N THR A 108 -18.15 23.22 -1.59
CA THR A 108 -19.58 23.16 -1.29
C THR A 108 -20.27 22.13 -2.18
N ARG A 109 -21.49 21.76 -1.77
CA ARG A 109 -22.46 21.06 -2.62
C ARG A 109 -22.55 21.68 -4.01
N GLY A 110 -22.71 20.85 -5.04
CA GLY A 110 -22.76 21.25 -6.44
C GLY A 110 -21.39 21.44 -7.11
N TYR A 111 -20.29 21.52 -6.36
CA TYR A 111 -18.96 21.62 -6.95
C TYR A 111 -18.57 20.30 -7.67
N GLY A 112 -17.91 20.45 -8.81
CA GLY A 112 -17.47 19.33 -9.62
C GLY A 112 -16.61 19.78 -10.80
N ASN A 113 -15.96 18.83 -11.46
CA ASN A 113 -15.22 19.08 -12.70
C ASN A 113 -16.17 19.31 -13.87
N ILE A 114 -15.74 20.04 -14.90
CA ILE A 114 -16.56 20.35 -16.08
C ILE A 114 -17.11 19.12 -16.82
N ASN A 115 -16.40 18.00 -16.77
CA ASN A 115 -16.77 16.76 -17.43
C ASN A 115 -17.69 15.86 -16.58
N GLN A 116 -17.95 16.21 -15.31
CA GLN A 116 -18.81 15.41 -14.43
C GLN A 116 -20.29 15.60 -14.77
N LYS A 117 -21.03 14.49 -14.81
CA LYS A 117 -22.48 14.52 -14.94
C LYS A 117 -23.12 15.08 -13.67
N LEU A 118 -24.37 15.55 -13.76
CA LEU A 118 -25.09 16.16 -12.64
C LEU A 118 -25.15 15.25 -11.39
N ASN A 119 -25.34 13.94 -11.56
CA ASN A 119 -25.37 12.97 -10.46
C ASN A 119 -23.99 12.64 -9.88
N GLU A 120 -22.90 13.00 -10.55
CA GLU A 120 -21.51 12.76 -10.11
C GLU A 120 -20.90 13.97 -9.41
N ARG A 121 -21.61 15.11 -9.37
CA ARG A 121 -21.18 16.30 -8.63
C ARG A 121 -21.30 16.08 -7.13
N ASN A 122 -20.51 16.82 -6.36
CA ASN A 122 -20.50 16.70 -4.90
C ASN A 122 -21.86 17.09 -4.32
N ARG A 123 -22.35 16.32 -3.36
CA ARG A 123 -23.63 16.53 -2.66
C ARG A 123 -23.42 16.81 -1.18
N ASP A 124 -22.25 17.31 -0.83
CA ASP A 124 -21.82 17.57 0.53
C ASP A 124 -20.98 18.84 0.59
N ASP A 125 -21.00 19.47 1.76
CA ASP A 125 -20.05 20.53 2.10
C ASP A 125 -18.89 19.90 2.84
N PHE A 126 -17.70 19.98 2.23
CA PHE A 126 -16.50 19.32 2.70
C PHE A 126 -15.46 20.35 3.15
N TYR A 127 -14.87 20.09 4.30
CA TYR A 127 -13.78 20.88 4.86
C TYR A 127 -12.67 19.93 5.29
N GLN A 128 -11.44 20.20 4.85
CA GLN A 128 -10.26 19.45 5.23
C GLN A 128 -9.17 20.43 5.66
N MET A 129 -8.54 20.14 6.79
CA MET A 129 -7.38 20.87 7.29
C MET A 129 -6.30 19.86 7.67
N THR A 130 -5.08 20.06 7.19
CA THR A 130 -3.93 19.22 7.49
C THR A 130 -2.74 20.07 7.87
N GLY A 131 -2.22 19.90 9.08
CA GLY A 131 -0.95 20.45 9.52
C GLY A 131 0.07 19.34 9.67
N ASN A 132 1.26 19.49 9.10
CA ASN A 132 2.37 18.60 9.33
C ASN A 132 3.66 19.38 9.57
N THR A 133 4.50 18.85 10.45
CA THR A 133 5.69 19.49 10.96
C THR A 133 6.78 18.44 11.04
N ASN A 134 7.91 18.69 10.39
CA ASN A 134 9.07 17.81 10.43
C ASN A 134 10.28 18.59 10.93
N LEU A 135 10.68 18.34 12.18
CA LEU A 135 11.69 19.07 12.92
C LEU A 135 12.87 18.16 13.25
N ASN A 136 14.08 18.61 12.99
CA ASN A 136 15.31 17.99 13.46
C ASN A 136 15.75 18.66 14.78
N LEU A 137 15.12 18.25 15.88
CA LEU A 137 15.42 18.76 17.22
C LEU A 137 16.87 18.49 17.66
N GLY A 138 17.59 17.59 16.97
CA GLY A 138 19.02 17.36 17.20
C GLY A 138 19.88 18.61 17.01
N LYS A 139 19.44 19.56 16.18
CA LYS A 139 20.12 20.84 15.92
C LYS A 139 20.05 21.84 17.07
N LEU A 140 19.15 21.62 18.04
CA LEU A 140 19.04 22.47 19.24
C LEU A 140 20.10 22.13 20.30
N PHE A 141 20.77 20.98 20.17
CA PHE A 141 21.82 20.53 21.07
C PHE A 141 23.21 20.92 20.55
N PRO A 142 24.23 21.00 21.43
CA PRO A 142 25.61 21.27 21.01
C PRO A 142 26.09 20.27 19.96
N SER A 143 26.75 20.78 18.90
CA SER A 143 27.21 19.97 17.76
C SER A 143 28.14 18.82 18.17
N GLN A 144 28.86 18.96 19.29
CA GLN A 144 29.77 17.96 19.83
C GLN A 144 29.05 16.69 20.31
N TRP A 145 27.75 16.74 20.58
CA TRP A 145 26.99 15.56 21.01
C TRP A 145 26.53 14.70 19.83
N GLY A 146 26.46 15.28 18.62
CA GLY A 146 26.09 14.56 17.40
C GLY A 146 24.72 13.87 17.49
N ILE A 147 23.75 14.53 18.14
CA ILE A 147 22.39 14.00 18.31
C ILE A 147 21.61 14.19 17.01
N THR A 148 21.03 13.11 16.50
CA THR A 148 20.06 13.14 15.39
C THR A 148 18.69 12.80 15.96
N LEU A 149 17.78 13.78 15.98
CA LEU A 149 16.42 13.62 16.50
C LEU A 149 15.42 14.25 15.52
N PRO A 150 15.08 13.56 14.42
CA PRO A 150 14.03 14.01 13.52
C PRO A 150 12.67 13.55 14.07
N VAL A 151 11.81 14.53 14.31
CA VAL A 151 10.47 14.39 14.86
C VAL A 151 9.49 14.88 13.82
N TYR A 152 8.54 14.03 13.49
CA TYR A 152 7.41 14.34 12.65
C TYR A 152 6.15 14.38 13.51
N PHE A 153 5.37 15.44 13.34
CA PHE A 153 4.03 15.58 13.91
C PHE A 153 3.07 15.97 12.79
N GLY A 154 1.93 15.28 12.70
CA GLY A 154 0.90 15.57 11.71
C GLY A 154 -0.48 15.44 12.32
N TYR A 155 -1.34 16.43 12.07
CA TYR A 155 -2.74 16.43 12.43
C TYR A 155 -3.57 16.74 11.18
N SER A 156 -4.57 15.92 10.90
CA SER A 156 -5.48 16.09 9.77
C SER A 156 -6.91 15.89 10.23
N GLU A 157 -7.80 16.76 9.78
CA GLU A 157 -9.21 16.75 10.11
C GLU A 157 -10.03 16.93 8.84
N ASN A 158 -11.00 16.05 8.65
CA ASN A 158 -11.91 16.06 7.50
C ASN A 158 -13.34 16.03 8.03
N VAL A 159 -14.14 17.00 7.61
CA VAL A 159 -15.56 17.11 7.94
C VAL A 159 -16.36 17.16 6.64
N SER A 160 -17.28 16.23 6.45
CA SER A 160 -18.23 16.20 5.32
C SER A 160 -19.64 16.29 5.88
N THR A 161 -20.38 17.30 5.45
CA THR A 161 -21.78 17.51 5.82
C THR A 161 -22.64 17.24 4.60
N PRO A 162 -23.46 16.17 4.58
CA PRO A 162 -24.28 15.86 3.41
C PRO A 162 -25.39 16.90 3.20
N GLN A 163 -25.79 17.09 1.93
CA GLN A 163 -26.92 17.95 1.56
C GLN A 163 -28.25 17.37 2.05
N TYR A 164 -28.39 16.05 1.95
CA TYR A 164 -29.57 15.28 2.35
C TYR A 164 -29.32 14.55 3.67
N ASP A 165 -30.38 14.26 4.39
CA ASP A 165 -30.28 13.44 5.59
C ASP A 165 -29.80 12.02 5.23
N PRO A 166 -28.81 11.45 5.95
CA PRO A 166 -28.28 10.14 5.61
C PRO A 166 -29.25 8.98 5.87
N TYR A 167 -30.26 9.18 6.73
CA TYR A 167 -31.32 8.21 6.99
C TYR A 167 -32.47 8.42 5.99
N ASP A 168 -32.91 9.67 5.81
CA ASP A 168 -33.91 10.10 4.82
C ASP A 168 -33.26 10.79 3.61
N LYS A 169 -32.72 10.01 2.66
CA LYS A 169 -31.92 10.53 1.52
C LYS A 169 -32.66 11.49 0.56
N ASP A 170 -33.94 11.74 0.76
CA ASP A 170 -34.80 12.65 0.01
C ASP A 170 -35.07 13.99 0.73
N ILE A 171 -34.88 14.05 2.05
CA ILE A 171 -35.08 15.26 2.86
C ILE A 171 -33.78 16.04 2.96
N LEU A 172 -33.84 17.36 2.78
CA LEU A 172 -32.67 18.23 2.98
C LEU A 172 -32.27 18.25 4.46
N LEU A 173 -30.99 18.05 4.75
CA LEU A 173 -30.49 18.09 6.13
C LEU A 173 -30.79 19.45 6.78
N LYS A 174 -30.74 20.54 6.01
CA LYS A 174 -31.07 21.89 6.49
C LYS A 174 -32.51 21.96 7.03
N GLU A 175 -33.47 21.38 6.31
CA GLU A 175 -34.88 21.36 6.71
C GLU A 175 -35.11 20.51 7.96
N LYS A 176 -34.39 19.39 8.10
CA LYS A 176 -34.44 18.54 9.31
C LYS A 176 -33.83 19.28 10.52
N LEU A 177 -32.73 19.99 10.32
CA LEU A 177 -32.09 20.82 11.35
C LEU A 177 -32.95 22.01 11.80
N GLU A 178 -33.80 22.56 10.93
CA GLU A 178 -34.68 23.68 11.30
C GLU A 178 -35.83 23.23 12.22
N ARG A 179 -36.29 21.98 12.06
CA ARG A 179 -37.37 21.37 12.86
C ARG A 179 -36.90 20.65 14.12
N ALA A 180 -35.62 20.32 14.24
CA ALA A 180 -35.09 19.60 15.39
C ALA A 180 -34.94 20.49 16.63
N ASP A 181 -35.25 19.94 17.81
CA ASP A 181 -35.05 20.60 19.11
C ASP A 181 -33.56 20.83 19.39
N ASP A 182 -32.70 19.81 19.16
CA ASP A 182 -31.23 19.93 19.23
C ASP A 182 -30.58 19.85 17.84
N LYS A 183 -30.30 21.01 17.26
CA LYS A 183 -29.65 21.14 15.95
C LYS A 183 -28.20 20.66 15.95
N SER A 184 -27.54 20.66 17.10
CA SER A 184 -26.12 20.32 17.19
C SER A 184 -25.91 18.81 17.15
N GLU A 185 -26.79 18.07 17.82
CA GLU A 185 -26.80 16.61 17.84
C GLU A 185 -27.16 16.04 16.47
N VAL A 186 -28.27 16.47 15.88
CA VAL A 186 -28.70 16.03 14.53
C VAL A 186 -27.63 16.31 13.48
N ARG A 187 -26.94 17.46 13.56
CA ARG A 187 -25.84 17.77 12.65
C ARG A 187 -24.65 16.83 12.88
N LYS A 188 -24.27 16.60 14.13
CA LYS A 188 -23.15 15.70 14.48
C LYS A 188 -23.42 14.28 14.00
N ASP A 189 -24.69 13.85 14.03
CA ASP A 189 -25.08 12.53 13.59
C ASP A 189 -25.07 12.37 12.08
N ALA A 190 -25.52 13.38 11.35
CA ALA A 190 -25.49 13.36 9.90
C ALA A 190 -24.08 13.52 9.30
N GLN A 191 -23.17 14.19 10.02
CA GLN A 191 -21.83 14.49 9.55
C GLN A 191 -20.90 13.28 9.55
N THR A 192 -20.08 13.18 8.49
CA THR A 192 -18.90 12.31 8.49
C THR A 192 -17.69 13.10 8.96
N PHE A 193 -17.05 12.65 10.03
CA PHE A 193 -15.88 13.29 10.61
C PHE A 193 -14.75 12.27 10.71
N ASN A 194 -13.57 12.63 10.22
CA ASN A 194 -12.35 11.85 10.35
C ASN A 194 -11.23 12.73 10.89
N SER A 195 -10.51 12.24 11.89
CA SER A 195 -9.32 12.88 12.44
C SER A 195 -8.15 11.89 12.43
N PHE A 196 -6.99 12.35 11.97
CA PHE A 196 -5.75 11.60 11.93
C PHE A 196 -4.69 12.38 12.69
N THR A 197 -4.14 11.79 13.74
CA THR A 197 -3.01 12.33 14.50
C THR A 197 -1.84 11.37 14.35
N SER A 198 -0.68 11.89 14.00
CA SER A 198 0.53 11.10 13.75
C SER A 198 1.71 11.78 14.43
N PHE A 199 2.48 11.00 15.17
CA PHE A 199 3.69 11.45 15.83
C PHE A 199 4.76 10.37 15.61
N ASN A 200 5.83 10.71 14.92
CA ASN A 200 6.87 9.77 14.56
C ASN A 200 8.25 10.35 14.88
N VAL A 201 9.04 9.60 15.63
CA VAL A 201 10.46 9.84 15.86
C VAL A 201 11.22 8.74 15.12
N ASN A 202 11.92 9.12 14.06
CA ASN A 202 12.62 8.17 13.20
C ASN A 202 14.12 8.22 13.47
N ASN A 203 14.74 7.07 13.66
CA ASN A 203 16.20 6.94 13.73
C ASN A 203 16.84 7.91 14.74
N PHE A 204 16.25 8.02 15.93
CA PHE A 204 16.87 8.77 17.02
C PHE A 204 18.18 8.08 17.40
N ARG A 205 19.29 8.80 17.30
CA ARG A 205 20.62 8.25 17.56
C ARG A 205 21.58 9.32 18.05
N ILE A 206 22.58 8.88 18.80
CA ILE A 206 23.65 9.72 19.32
C ILE A 206 24.95 9.27 18.66
N ALA A 207 25.47 10.05 17.71
CA ALA A 207 26.72 9.71 17.03
C ALA A 207 27.97 10.13 17.85
N GLY A 208 27.83 11.15 18.71
CA GLY A 208 28.93 11.85 19.35
C GLY A 208 29.69 12.78 18.38
N SER A 209 30.70 13.48 18.89
CA SER A 209 31.47 14.45 18.09
C SER A 209 32.06 13.79 16.82
N PRO A 210 31.87 14.39 15.64
CA PRO A 210 32.47 13.94 14.38
C PRO A 210 34.01 13.81 14.45
N GLU A 211 34.65 14.59 15.32
CA GLU A 211 36.11 14.65 15.49
C GLU A 211 36.64 13.52 16.38
N SER A 212 35.76 12.82 17.11
CA SER A 212 36.17 11.76 18.03
C SER A 212 36.45 10.45 17.31
N THR A 213 37.73 10.11 17.18
CA THR A 213 38.21 8.81 16.69
C THR A 213 38.17 7.68 17.72
N LYS A 214 37.56 7.91 18.91
CA LYS A 214 37.46 6.89 19.96
C LYS A 214 36.67 5.68 19.45
N LYS A 215 37.24 4.48 19.63
CA LYS A 215 36.59 3.21 19.27
C LYS A 215 35.23 3.12 19.97
N ARG A 216 34.19 2.74 19.23
CA ARG A 216 32.87 2.47 19.82
C ARG A 216 33.00 1.25 20.73
N MET A 217 32.65 1.42 21.99
CA MET A 217 32.61 0.34 22.97
C MET A 217 31.26 -0.40 22.85
N PRO A 218 31.17 -1.69 23.19
CA PRO A 218 29.94 -2.45 23.03
C PRO A 218 28.78 -1.89 23.86
N TRP A 219 29.05 -1.39 25.08
CA TRP A 219 28.05 -0.75 25.95
C TRP A 219 27.76 0.72 25.62
N SER A 220 28.29 1.25 24.50
CA SER A 220 28.04 2.64 24.14
C SER A 220 26.62 2.82 23.60
N ILE A 221 25.92 3.85 24.09
CA ILE A 221 24.61 4.29 23.58
C ILE A 221 24.70 4.69 22.10
N LYS A 222 25.90 4.97 21.58
CA LYS A 222 26.14 5.24 20.14
C LYS A 222 25.83 4.08 19.19
N ASN A 223 25.65 2.89 19.74
CA ASN A 223 25.26 1.69 19.00
C ASN A 223 23.75 1.47 18.99
N VAL A 224 22.97 2.35 19.65
CA VAL A 224 21.51 2.23 19.78
C VAL A 224 20.83 3.29 18.91
N ASP A 225 19.88 2.84 18.10
CA ASP A 225 18.94 3.67 17.37
C ASP A 225 17.52 3.38 17.87
N ILE A 226 16.74 4.42 18.13
CA ILE A 226 15.36 4.30 18.63
C ILE A 226 14.41 4.88 17.59
N ASN A 227 13.32 4.17 17.35
CA ASN A 227 12.20 4.59 16.51
C ASN A 227 10.93 4.54 17.37
N TYR A 228 10.11 5.57 17.31
CA TYR A 228 8.82 5.59 17.98
C TYR A 228 7.78 6.16 17.03
N ALA A 229 6.63 5.52 16.91
CA ALA A 229 5.52 5.95 16.08
C ALA A 229 4.22 5.82 16.85
N TYR A 230 3.40 6.85 16.80
CA TYR A 230 2.06 6.89 17.39
C TYR A 230 1.12 7.45 16.33
N ASN A 231 0.19 6.63 15.85
CA ASN A 231 -0.81 7.03 14.88
C ASN A 231 -2.19 6.75 15.48
N LYS A 232 -3.01 7.80 15.62
CA LYS A 232 -4.40 7.71 16.06
C LYS A 232 -5.29 8.16 14.91
N GLN A 233 -6.24 7.31 14.56
CA GLN A 233 -7.34 7.62 13.68
C GLN A 233 -8.63 7.61 14.50
N PHE A 234 -9.45 8.62 14.32
CA PHE A 234 -10.79 8.68 14.87
C PHE A 234 -11.76 8.95 13.72
N ARG A 235 -12.84 8.19 13.68
CA ARG A 235 -13.89 8.33 12.67
C ARG A 235 -15.25 8.26 13.35
N ARG A 236 -16.16 9.11 12.90
CA ARG A 236 -17.60 8.99 13.15
C ARG A 236 -18.36 9.32 11.86
N ASN A 237 -19.49 8.68 11.66
CA ASN A 237 -20.37 8.91 10.52
C ASN A 237 -21.81 8.51 10.91
N PRO A 238 -22.79 8.63 10.00
CA PRO A 238 -24.19 8.29 10.30
C PRO A 238 -24.41 6.88 10.86
N LEU A 239 -23.57 5.91 10.50
CA LEU A 239 -23.70 4.52 10.93
C LEU A 239 -22.83 4.18 12.15
N ILE A 240 -21.74 4.91 12.35
CA ILE A 240 -20.71 4.63 13.35
C ILE A 240 -20.60 5.83 14.27
N GLU A 241 -21.00 5.65 15.52
CA GLU A 241 -20.93 6.69 16.53
C GLU A 241 -19.48 7.05 16.87
N SER A 242 -18.63 6.04 17.03
CA SER A 242 -17.22 6.20 17.37
C SER A 242 -16.39 5.03 16.86
N ASP A 243 -15.37 5.31 16.08
CA ASP A 243 -14.37 4.34 15.63
C ASP A 243 -12.98 4.90 15.88
N GLN A 244 -12.31 4.37 16.90
CA GLN A 244 -10.97 4.79 17.29
C GLN A 244 -9.98 3.68 16.98
N TYR A 245 -8.96 4.00 16.19
CA TYR A 245 -7.88 3.11 15.86
C TYR A 245 -6.53 3.73 16.23
N VAL A 246 -5.72 3.01 17.01
CA VAL A 246 -4.43 3.47 17.52
C VAL A 246 -3.35 2.44 17.16
N ASP A 247 -2.35 2.85 16.38
CA ASP A 247 -1.14 2.08 16.07
C ASP A 247 0.06 2.73 16.75
N GLN A 248 0.63 2.03 17.73
CA GLN A 248 1.83 2.44 18.44
C GLN A 248 2.96 1.47 18.12
N ARG A 249 4.12 2.00 17.75
CA ARG A 249 5.30 1.20 17.47
C ARG A 249 6.52 1.76 18.18
N LEU A 250 7.23 0.91 18.90
CA LEU A 250 8.51 1.19 19.52
C LEU A 250 9.55 0.23 18.96
N GLY A 251 10.50 0.77 18.19
CA GLY A 251 11.61 0.04 17.62
C GLY A 251 12.92 0.42 18.29
N VAL A 252 13.59 -0.52 18.95
CA VAL A 252 14.95 -0.32 19.49
C VAL A 252 15.91 -1.21 18.73
N ASN A 253 16.88 -0.59 18.07
CA ASN A 253 17.90 -1.27 17.29
C ASN A 253 19.27 -1.06 17.95
N TYR A 254 19.94 -2.14 18.29
CA TYR A 254 21.33 -2.14 18.72
C TYR A 254 22.17 -2.73 17.59
N ASN A 255 23.18 -2.00 17.13
CA ASN A 255 24.08 -2.45 16.08
C ASN A 255 25.52 -2.13 16.46
N TYR A 256 26.31 -3.18 16.72
CA TYR A 256 27.71 -3.06 17.08
C TYR A 256 28.59 -3.77 16.06
N GLN A 257 29.56 -3.04 15.53
CA GLN A 257 30.52 -3.53 14.54
C GLN A 257 31.92 -3.53 15.15
N LEU A 258 32.52 -4.71 15.19
CA LEU A 258 33.87 -4.97 15.66
C LEU A 258 34.80 -5.10 14.47
N LYS A 259 35.98 -4.49 14.58
CA LYS A 259 37.07 -4.80 13.65
C LYS A 259 37.59 -6.20 14.00
N PRO A 260 37.61 -7.16 13.06
CA PRO A 260 38.04 -8.52 13.35
C PRO A 260 39.48 -8.54 13.83
N LEU A 261 39.73 -9.21 14.96
CA LEU A 261 41.05 -9.39 15.52
C LEU A 261 41.49 -10.84 15.32
N TYR A 262 42.23 -11.07 14.24
CA TYR A 262 42.78 -12.39 13.95
C TYR A 262 44.05 -12.64 14.78
N ILE A 263 43.98 -13.59 15.70
CA ILE A 263 45.13 -14.07 16.47
C ILE A 263 45.78 -15.21 15.67
N GLU A 264 47.08 -15.09 15.40
CA GLU A 264 47.89 -16.06 14.64
C GLU A 264 48.92 -16.73 15.59
N PRO A 265 48.52 -17.74 16.38
CA PRO A 265 49.33 -18.27 17.49
C PRO A 265 50.65 -18.91 17.04
N PHE A 266 50.67 -19.55 15.87
CA PHE A 266 51.83 -20.28 15.36
C PHE A 266 52.78 -19.45 14.49
N LYS A 267 52.48 -18.16 14.27
CA LYS A 267 53.23 -17.29 13.36
C LYS A 267 54.72 -17.21 13.71
N LYS A 268 55.04 -17.22 15.01
CA LYS A 268 56.40 -17.08 15.56
C LYS A 268 57.07 -18.42 15.91
N MET A 269 56.31 -19.52 15.96
CA MET A 269 56.80 -20.84 16.42
C MET A 269 57.58 -21.58 15.34
N PHE A 270 57.21 -21.40 14.06
CA PHE A 270 57.86 -22.06 12.92
C PHE A 270 58.75 -21.05 12.16
N LYS A 271 60.05 -21.00 12.52
CA LYS A 271 61.06 -20.15 11.86
C LYS A 271 61.60 -20.72 10.53
N ASN A 272 61.35 -22.00 10.22
CA ASN A 272 61.93 -22.68 9.05
C ASN A 272 61.04 -22.64 7.79
N ARG A 273 61.69 -22.56 6.62
CA ARG A 273 61.21 -21.97 5.34
C ARG A 273 60.40 -22.88 4.39
N SER A 274 59.97 -24.08 4.79
CA SER A 274 59.28 -24.97 3.84
C SER A 274 57.83 -24.51 3.58
N PRO A 275 57.41 -24.34 2.30
CA PRO A 275 56.09 -23.83 1.93
C PRO A 275 54.90 -24.68 2.43
N TYR A 276 55.13 -25.93 2.81
CA TYR A 276 54.09 -26.84 3.30
C TYR A 276 53.64 -26.52 4.74
N TRP A 277 54.47 -25.86 5.55
CA TRP A 277 54.12 -25.46 6.92
C TRP A 277 53.24 -24.20 6.99
N ASN A 278 52.96 -23.55 5.85
CA ASN A 278 52.15 -22.34 5.77
C ASN A 278 50.71 -22.54 6.27
N ILE A 279 50.16 -23.77 6.18
CA ILE A 279 48.80 -24.06 6.69
C ILE A 279 48.70 -23.93 8.21
N LEU A 280 49.70 -24.44 8.94
CA LEU A 280 49.76 -24.37 10.40
C LEU A 280 50.22 -22.98 10.86
N LYS A 281 51.19 -22.38 10.17
CA LYS A 281 51.71 -21.04 10.48
C LYS A 281 50.66 -19.94 10.34
N ASP A 282 49.82 -20.03 9.32
CA ASP A 282 48.77 -19.04 9.01
C ASP A 282 47.39 -19.45 9.58
N PHE A 283 47.37 -20.39 10.53
CA PHE A 283 46.18 -20.63 11.32
C PHE A 283 45.84 -19.35 12.08
N ASN A 284 44.60 -18.90 11.92
CA ASN A 284 44.11 -17.67 12.50
C ASN A 284 42.76 -17.95 13.11
N PHE A 285 42.51 -17.36 14.26
CA PHE A 285 41.22 -17.46 14.94
C PHE A 285 40.81 -16.07 15.43
N ASN A 286 39.55 -15.72 15.24
CA ASN A 286 38.95 -14.50 15.75
C ASN A 286 38.01 -14.86 16.91
N PRO A 287 38.34 -14.51 18.17
CA PRO A 287 37.53 -14.86 19.32
C PRO A 287 36.24 -14.04 19.44
N LEU A 288 36.13 -12.92 18.73
CA LEU A 288 34.99 -12.02 18.81
C LEU A 288 34.19 -12.01 17.50
N PRO A 289 32.86 -11.91 17.58
CA PRO A 289 32.04 -11.74 16.38
C PRO A 289 32.31 -10.38 15.72
N ASN A 290 32.10 -10.29 14.41
CA ASN A 290 32.32 -9.08 13.62
C ASN A 290 31.17 -8.09 13.77
N THR A 291 29.94 -8.58 13.76
CA THR A 291 28.76 -7.72 13.91
C THR A 291 27.73 -8.38 14.81
N ILE A 292 27.22 -7.60 15.77
CA ILE A 292 26.12 -7.99 16.64
C ILE A 292 25.00 -6.98 16.41
N THR A 293 23.86 -7.45 15.90
CA THR A 293 22.66 -6.64 15.73
C THR A 293 21.52 -7.26 16.53
N PHE A 294 20.86 -6.45 17.34
CA PHE A 294 19.69 -6.82 18.11
C PHE A 294 18.60 -5.78 17.88
N ARG A 295 17.47 -6.21 17.31
CA ARG A 295 16.33 -5.33 17.03
C ARG A 295 15.12 -5.81 17.81
N ASN A 296 14.49 -4.90 18.53
CA ASN A 296 13.21 -5.09 19.20
C ASN A 296 12.20 -4.19 18.52
N ASP A 297 11.07 -4.76 18.13
CA ASP A 297 9.98 -4.05 17.47
C ASP A 297 8.71 -4.43 18.22
N LEU A 298 8.26 -3.52 19.07
CA LEU A 298 7.05 -3.64 19.84
C LEU A 298 5.96 -2.85 19.13
N ARG A 299 4.86 -3.50 18.74
CA ARG A 299 3.76 -2.89 18.01
C ARG A 299 2.43 -3.20 18.69
N LYS A 300 1.75 -2.16 19.17
CA LYS A 300 0.42 -2.24 19.78
C LYS A 300 -0.61 -1.60 18.85
N LEU A 301 -1.58 -2.40 18.44
CA LEU A 301 -2.73 -1.99 17.65
C LEU A 301 -3.98 -2.13 18.52
N PHE A 302 -4.72 -1.04 18.67
CA PHE A 302 -5.95 -0.99 19.44
C PHE A 302 -7.05 -0.31 18.61
N GLY A 303 -8.13 -1.03 18.35
CA GLY A 303 -9.34 -0.56 17.69
C GLY A 303 -10.52 -0.67 18.65
N GLU A 304 -11.38 0.34 18.64
CA GLU A 304 -12.62 0.42 19.40
C GLU A 304 -13.69 0.98 18.48
N THR A 305 -14.73 0.20 18.20
CA THR A 305 -15.82 0.60 17.29
C THR A 305 -17.15 0.46 18.00
N ILE A 306 -17.94 1.53 17.96
CA ILE A 306 -19.30 1.65 18.49
C ILE A 306 -20.20 1.96 17.31
N VAL A 307 -21.14 1.06 17.05
CA VAL A 307 -22.17 1.24 16.02
C VAL A 307 -23.25 2.13 16.60
N ARG A 308 -23.75 3.09 15.82
CA ARG A 308 -24.84 3.95 16.27
C ARG A 308 -26.14 3.16 16.33
N ASN A 309 -26.87 3.29 17.44
CA ASN A 309 -28.26 2.84 17.49
C ASN A 309 -29.15 3.89 16.80
N ILE A 310 -29.87 3.46 15.75
CA ILE A 310 -30.75 4.33 14.95
C ILE A 310 -32.21 4.20 15.41
N ASN A 311 -32.51 3.18 16.22
CA ASN A 311 -33.85 2.97 16.78
C ASN A 311 -33.98 3.73 18.10
N GLU A 312 -35.21 4.15 18.44
CA GLU A 312 -35.55 4.79 19.73
C GLU A 312 -35.48 3.82 20.94
N ASP A 313 -35.07 2.57 20.72
CA ASP A 313 -34.90 1.59 21.79
C ASP A 313 -33.72 1.99 22.70
N PRO A 314 -33.89 1.96 24.04
CA PRO A 314 -32.88 2.42 25.00
C PRO A 314 -31.68 1.46 25.17
N TYR A 315 -31.47 0.53 24.23
CA TYR A 315 -30.41 -0.46 24.33
C TYR A 315 -29.12 0.03 23.67
N ASP A 316 -28.05 0.09 24.46
CA ASP A 316 -26.70 0.36 23.94
C ASP A 316 -26.17 -0.87 23.18
N LEU A 317 -25.67 -0.64 21.96
CA LEU A 317 -25.00 -1.69 21.20
C LEU A 317 -23.63 -2.02 21.83
N PRO A 318 -23.22 -3.30 21.86
CA PRO A 318 -21.96 -3.69 22.48
C PRO A 318 -20.75 -3.11 21.73
N ILE A 319 -19.78 -2.61 22.48
CA ILE A 319 -18.52 -2.08 21.93
C ILE A 319 -17.67 -3.21 21.36
N LEU A 320 -17.20 -3.02 20.12
CA LEU A 320 -16.32 -3.98 19.44
C LEU A 320 -14.85 -3.57 19.64
N TYR A 321 -14.05 -4.48 20.19
CA TYR A 321 -12.61 -4.25 20.41
C TYR A 321 -11.76 -5.08 19.45
N PHE A 322 -10.83 -4.43 18.76
CA PHE A 322 -9.76 -5.07 18.01
C PHE A 322 -8.43 -4.85 18.72
N LYS A 323 -7.76 -5.93 19.13
CA LYS A 323 -6.47 -5.85 19.82
C LYS A 323 -5.42 -6.71 19.18
N ASN A 324 -4.30 -6.11 18.81
CA ASN A 324 -3.14 -6.83 18.31
C ASN A 324 -1.85 -6.22 18.86
N PHE A 325 -1.33 -6.85 19.91
CA PHE A 325 -0.08 -6.43 20.54
C PHE A 325 1.01 -7.46 20.27
N THR A 326 1.93 -7.14 19.38
CA THR A 326 3.02 -8.03 18.92
C THR A 326 4.38 -7.48 19.33
N TRP A 327 5.32 -8.37 19.62
CA TRP A 327 6.70 -8.05 19.89
C TRP A 327 7.63 -8.95 19.05
N GLU A 328 8.24 -8.34 18.05
CA GLU A 328 9.25 -8.98 17.21
C GLU A 328 10.66 -8.68 17.73
N ARG A 329 11.48 -9.72 17.85
CA ARG A 329 12.88 -9.66 18.29
C ARG A 329 13.74 -10.31 17.22
N LYS A 330 14.65 -9.55 16.62
CA LYS A 330 15.59 -10.03 15.61
C LYS A 330 17.02 -9.99 16.15
N TYR A 331 17.75 -11.06 15.91
CA TYR A 331 19.12 -11.26 16.32
C TYR A 331 19.93 -11.55 15.07
N VAL A 332 20.97 -10.78 14.80
CA VAL A 332 21.91 -11.05 13.71
C VAL A 332 23.31 -11.04 14.27
N LEU A 333 24.01 -12.16 14.10
CA LEU A 333 25.39 -12.35 14.52
C LEU A 333 26.19 -12.80 13.30
N ASN A 334 27.17 -12.01 12.89
CA ASN A 334 28.13 -12.44 11.88
C ASN A 334 29.49 -12.62 12.54
N TRP A 335 30.08 -13.79 12.37
CA TRP A 335 31.32 -14.19 12.99
C TRP A 335 32.27 -14.84 11.98
N ASP A 336 33.31 -14.12 11.61
CA ASP A 336 34.45 -14.66 10.88
C ASP A 336 35.37 -15.39 11.85
N LEU A 337 35.02 -16.62 12.25
CA LEU A 337 35.84 -17.46 13.14
C LEU A 337 37.28 -17.57 12.66
N THR A 338 37.48 -17.71 11.35
CA THR A 338 38.79 -17.65 10.67
C THR A 338 38.63 -16.92 9.34
N LYS A 339 39.73 -16.48 8.72
CA LYS A 339 39.75 -15.93 7.35
C LYS A 339 39.13 -16.87 6.30
N SER A 340 39.02 -18.16 6.63
CA SER A 340 38.43 -19.21 5.79
C SER A 340 37.03 -19.65 6.24
N LEU A 341 36.59 -19.31 7.46
CA LEU A 341 35.34 -19.79 8.05
C LEU A 341 34.51 -18.60 8.52
N ASN A 342 33.43 -18.33 7.81
CA ASN A 342 32.41 -17.37 8.20
C ASN A 342 31.17 -18.12 8.71
N VAL A 343 30.63 -17.68 9.84
CA VAL A 343 29.36 -18.15 10.39
C VAL A 343 28.45 -16.95 10.57
N SER A 344 27.29 -16.97 9.92
CA SER A 344 26.21 -16.03 10.19
C SER A 344 25.04 -16.74 10.84
N TYR A 345 24.47 -16.08 11.85
CA TYR A 345 23.27 -16.51 12.54
C TYR A 345 22.25 -15.37 12.48
N ALA A 346 21.05 -15.66 12.00
CA ALA A 346 19.94 -14.74 11.99
C ALA A 346 18.74 -15.41 12.67
N GLY A 347 18.31 -14.92 13.82
CA GLY A 347 17.14 -15.41 14.55
C GLY A 347 16.03 -14.36 14.57
N THR A 348 14.79 -14.78 14.34
CA THR A 348 13.59 -13.95 14.52
C THR A 348 12.64 -14.63 15.48
N ASN A 349 12.26 -13.94 16.56
CA ASN A 349 11.25 -14.38 17.50
C ASN A 349 10.07 -13.41 17.48
N ASN A 350 8.88 -13.90 17.16
CA ASN A 350 7.64 -13.16 17.24
C ASN A 350 6.84 -13.65 18.45
N SER A 351 6.51 -12.75 19.36
CA SER A 351 5.59 -13.00 20.46
C SER A 351 4.37 -12.11 20.39
N ARG A 352 3.28 -12.59 21.00
CA ARG A 352 2.07 -11.82 21.22
C ARG A 352 1.94 -11.54 22.72
N ILE A 353 1.63 -10.29 23.06
CA ILE A 353 1.35 -9.88 24.43
C ILE A 353 -0.15 -10.01 24.61
N ASP A 354 -0.55 -10.95 25.48
CA ASP A 354 -1.97 -11.19 25.75
C ASP A 354 -2.48 -10.04 26.65
N GLU A 355 -3.44 -9.26 26.14
CA GLU A 355 -4.07 -8.16 26.88
C GLU A 355 -5.40 -8.61 27.51
N PRO A 356 -5.81 -8.05 28.66
CA PRO A 356 -7.12 -8.33 29.24
C PRO A 356 -8.26 -7.88 28.31
N TYR A 357 -9.47 -8.40 28.54
CA TYR A 357 -10.65 -8.04 27.76
C TYR A 357 -11.06 -6.57 27.95
N GLY A 358 -11.69 -5.96 26.94
CA GLY A 358 -12.21 -4.58 26.99
C GLY A 358 -11.13 -3.50 26.97
N ARG A 359 -11.46 -2.25 27.30
CA ARG A 359 -10.46 -1.18 27.41
C ARG A 359 -9.59 -1.36 28.67
N VAL A 360 -8.29 -1.05 28.57
CA VAL A 360 -7.36 -1.18 29.71
C VAL A 360 -7.46 0.09 30.56
N GLU A 361 -8.32 0.07 31.57
CA GLU A 361 -8.59 1.26 32.41
C GLU A 361 -8.22 1.03 33.86
N THR A 362 -8.57 -0.15 34.39
CA THR A 362 -8.31 -0.51 35.80
C THR A 362 -6.84 -0.79 36.07
N GLN A 363 -6.42 -0.60 37.33
CA GLN A 363 -5.05 -0.87 37.75
C GLN A 363 -4.67 -2.36 37.56
N GLU A 364 -5.58 -3.28 37.86
CA GLU A 364 -5.36 -4.72 37.70
C GLU A 364 -5.08 -5.13 36.24
N GLN A 365 -5.80 -4.52 35.29
CA GLN A 365 -5.60 -4.73 33.87
C GLN A 365 -4.24 -4.17 33.41
N ARG A 366 -3.84 -3.00 33.92
CA ARG A 366 -2.52 -2.39 33.64
C ARG A 366 -1.38 -3.24 34.21
N ASP A 367 -1.52 -3.72 35.43
CA ASP A 367 -0.54 -4.59 36.07
C ASP A 367 -0.40 -5.92 35.32
N THR A 368 -1.52 -6.48 34.85
CA THR A 368 -1.50 -7.69 34.00
C THR A 368 -0.79 -7.45 32.68
N LEU A 369 -1.06 -6.32 32.02
CA LEU A 369 -0.36 -5.92 30.80
C LEU A 369 1.14 -5.79 31.01
N LEU A 370 1.56 -5.09 32.09
CA LEU A 370 2.96 -4.90 32.44
C LEU A 370 3.65 -6.21 32.79
N ARG A 371 2.97 -7.13 33.51
CA ARG A 371 3.50 -8.49 33.77
C ARG A 371 3.69 -9.28 32.48
N ASN A 372 2.74 -9.22 31.56
CA ASN A 372 2.83 -9.92 30.27
C ASN A 372 3.92 -9.32 29.37
N LEU A 373 4.10 -8.01 29.41
CA LEU A 373 5.21 -7.32 28.77
C LEU A 373 6.55 -7.72 29.40
N ALA A 374 6.66 -7.74 30.74
CA ALA A 374 7.88 -8.16 31.44
C ALA A 374 8.28 -9.62 31.13
N ARG A 375 7.29 -10.49 30.89
CA ARG A 375 7.50 -11.89 30.45
C ARG A 375 7.81 -12.04 28.95
N LEU A 376 7.99 -10.93 28.22
CA LEU A 376 8.26 -10.89 26.77
C LEU A 376 7.12 -11.42 25.88
N GLY A 377 5.91 -11.54 26.44
CA GLY A 377 4.75 -12.13 25.79
C GLY A 377 4.90 -13.64 25.53
N ARG A 378 3.87 -14.21 24.89
CA ARG A 378 3.83 -15.61 24.48
C ARG A 378 4.37 -15.73 23.07
N ASN A 379 5.45 -16.50 22.89
CA ASN A 379 6.02 -16.73 21.55
C ASN A 379 4.99 -17.44 20.66
N THR A 380 4.78 -16.91 19.45
CA THR A 380 3.89 -17.50 18.43
C THR A 380 4.68 -18.10 17.28
N TYR A 381 5.85 -17.54 16.98
CA TYR A 381 6.69 -17.97 15.88
C TYR A 381 8.16 -17.71 16.20
N TYR A 382 9.02 -18.66 15.91
CA TYR A 382 10.45 -18.51 16.02
C TYR A 382 11.13 -19.17 14.84
N THR A 383 12.07 -18.45 14.24
CA THR A 383 12.90 -18.96 13.15
C THR A 383 14.35 -18.60 13.41
N HIS A 384 15.26 -19.47 13.01
CA HIS A 384 16.65 -19.09 12.86
C HIS A 384 17.30 -19.70 11.63
N ASP A 385 18.22 -18.95 11.07
CA ASP A 385 19.02 -19.31 9.92
C ASP A 385 20.49 -19.28 10.36
N VAL A 386 21.18 -20.41 10.22
CA VAL A 386 22.63 -20.50 10.44
C VAL A 386 23.27 -20.81 9.09
N ASN A 387 24.18 -19.95 8.64
CA ASN A 387 24.96 -20.18 7.44
C ASN A 387 26.45 -20.21 7.82
N ALA A 388 27.08 -21.37 7.66
CA ALA A 388 28.51 -21.55 7.82
C ALA A 388 29.15 -21.77 6.44
N THR A 389 30.02 -20.87 6.02
CA THR A 389 30.78 -20.98 4.77
C THR A 389 32.26 -21.20 5.08
N TYR A 390 32.80 -22.32 4.60
CA TYR A 390 34.19 -22.71 4.74
C TYR A 390 34.91 -22.76 3.39
N SER A 391 35.86 -21.86 3.19
CA SER A 391 36.81 -21.89 2.09
C SER A 391 37.98 -22.78 2.46
N LEU A 392 38.10 -23.96 1.84
CA LEU A 392 39.19 -24.88 2.15
C LEU A 392 40.54 -24.25 1.76
N PRO A 393 41.56 -24.31 2.64
CA PRO A 393 42.83 -23.61 2.46
C PRO A 393 43.80 -24.32 1.49
N PHE A 394 43.31 -24.94 0.41
CA PHE A 394 44.15 -25.62 -0.59
C PHE A 394 45.19 -24.68 -1.24
N LYS A 395 44.86 -23.39 -1.38
CA LYS A 395 45.80 -22.33 -1.81
C LYS A 395 47.07 -22.23 -0.95
N LYS A 396 47.04 -22.69 0.30
CA LYS A 396 48.20 -22.69 1.20
C LYS A 396 49.11 -23.90 1.00
N ILE A 397 48.66 -24.93 0.29
CA ILE A 397 49.43 -26.14 -0.03
C ILE A 397 49.96 -25.97 -1.46
N PRO A 398 51.27 -25.79 -1.68
CA PRO A 398 51.83 -25.50 -3.00
C PRO A 398 51.53 -26.54 -4.09
N ALA A 399 51.24 -27.79 -3.72
CA ALA A 399 50.85 -28.86 -4.63
C ALA A 399 49.37 -28.80 -5.05
N LEU A 400 48.52 -28.10 -4.29
CA LEU A 400 47.05 -28.08 -4.44
C LEU A 400 46.50 -26.67 -4.67
N ASP A 401 47.36 -25.68 -4.96
CA ASP A 401 46.97 -24.27 -5.12
C ASP A 401 46.07 -23.99 -6.34
N TRP A 402 46.02 -24.93 -7.29
CA TRP A 402 45.13 -24.95 -8.45
C TRP A 402 43.68 -25.38 -8.11
N ILE A 403 43.43 -25.84 -6.88
CA ILE A 403 42.11 -26.27 -6.40
C ILE A 403 41.53 -25.15 -5.52
N SER A 404 40.29 -24.73 -5.82
CA SER A 404 39.50 -23.86 -4.95
C SER A 404 38.21 -24.57 -4.57
N VAL A 405 38.02 -24.90 -3.29
CA VAL A 405 36.78 -25.53 -2.81
C VAL A 405 36.15 -24.65 -1.75
N ASN A 406 34.88 -24.31 -1.96
CA ASN A 406 34.04 -23.61 -1.01
C ASN A 406 32.92 -24.56 -0.58
N ALA A 407 32.89 -24.93 0.69
CA ALA A 407 31.78 -25.65 1.29
C ALA A 407 30.88 -24.66 2.03
N SER A 408 29.57 -24.72 1.82
CA SER A 408 28.60 -23.96 2.59
C SER A 408 27.56 -24.89 3.20
N TYR A 409 27.21 -24.57 4.43
CA TYR A 409 26.23 -25.27 5.23
C TYR A 409 25.18 -24.27 5.68
N ASN A 410 23.96 -24.39 5.17
CA ASN A 410 22.83 -23.58 5.60
C ASN A 410 21.83 -24.48 6.32
N THR A 411 21.39 -24.06 7.50
CA THR A 411 20.31 -24.71 8.23
C THR A 411 19.31 -23.66 8.68
N GLN A 412 18.03 -23.98 8.50
CA GLN A 412 16.91 -23.16 8.91
C GLN A 412 16.05 -23.98 9.85
N TYR A 413 15.64 -23.38 10.95
CA TYR A 413 14.76 -23.98 11.92
C TYR A 413 13.51 -23.11 12.05
N PHE A 414 12.34 -23.73 11.99
CA PHE A 414 11.07 -23.06 12.18
C PHE A 414 10.34 -23.73 13.36
N TRP A 415 9.80 -22.90 14.23
CA TRP A 415 8.90 -23.29 15.30
C TRP A 415 7.66 -22.40 15.24
N THR A 416 6.49 -23.02 15.12
CA THR A 416 5.21 -22.32 15.08
C THR A 416 4.33 -22.83 16.20
N ALA A 417 3.84 -21.91 17.03
CA ALA A 417 2.94 -22.24 18.12
C ALA A 417 1.57 -22.67 17.59
N ALA A 418 0.93 -23.63 18.26
CA ALA A 418 -0.46 -23.98 17.99
C ALA A 418 -1.40 -22.79 18.19
N SER A 419 -2.51 -22.76 17.45
CA SER A 419 -3.59 -21.82 17.73
C SER A 419 -4.12 -22.01 19.16
N LEU A 420 -4.58 -20.93 19.78
CA LEU A 420 -5.20 -20.98 21.12
C LEU A 420 -6.43 -21.90 21.16
N LEU A 421 -7.12 -22.06 20.04
CA LEU A 421 -8.29 -22.95 19.91
C LEU A 421 -7.91 -24.43 19.87
N ALA A 422 -6.67 -24.76 19.53
CA ALA A 422 -6.20 -26.13 19.30
C ALA A 422 -4.88 -26.39 20.04
N ARG A 423 -4.74 -25.89 21.27
CA ARG A 423 -3.52 -26.07 22.09
C ARG A 423 -3.14 -27.54 22.29
N SER A 424 -4.12 -28.44 22.29
CA SER A 424 -3.91 -29.89 22.44
C SER A 424 -3.19 -30.53 21.24
N GLN A 425 -3.20 -29.91 20.05
CA GLN A 425 -2.55 -30.44 18.85
C GLN A 425 -1.02 -30.27 18.86
N GLY A 426 -0.48 -29.50 19.82
CA GLY A 426 0.96 -29.28 19.95
C GLY A 426 1.54 -28.30 18.91
N ASN A 427 2.79 -27.90 19.13
CA ASN A 427 3.49 -26.94 18.27
C ASN A 427 4.17 -27.67 17.09
N ILE A 428 4.33 -26.97 15.97
CA ILE A 428 4.94 -27.54 14.77
C ILE A 428 6.40 -27.09 14.69
N ILE A 429 7.29 -28.05 14.42
CA ILE A 429 8.72 -27.82 14.20
C ILE A 429 9.08 -28.31 12.80
N SER A 430 9.86 -27.53 12.07
CA SER A 430 10.47 -27.98 10.82
C SER A 430 11.93 -27.54 10.73
N ASN A 431 12.73 -28.36 10.06
CA ASN A 431 14.15 -28.09 9.82
C ASN A 431 14.43 -28.25 8.34
N ASN A 432 15.15 -27.28 7.78
CA ASN A 432 15.68 -27.34 6.43
C ASN A 432 17.21 -27.31 6.50
N GLN A 433 17.87 -28.17 5.74
CA GLN A 433 19.33 -28.28 5.71
C GLN A 433 19.80 -28.35 4.27
N THR A 434 20.65 -27.40 3.88
CA THR A 434 21.28 -27.36 2.56
C THR A 434 22.79 -27.43 2.71
N ARG A 435 23.40 -28.38 2.01
CA ARG A 435 24.86 -28.59 1.96
C ARG A 435 25.32 -28.38 0.53
N THR A 436 26.16 -27.39 0.30
CA THR A 436 26.68 -27.08 -1.05
C THR A 436 28.19 -27.14 -1.03
N ILE A 437 28.78 -27.84 -1.99
CA ILE A 437 30.24 -27.88 -2.18
C ILE A 437 30.52 -27.43 -3.60
N ASN A 438 31.18 -26.29 -3.73
CA ASN A 438 31.58 -25.71 -5.00
C ASN A 438 33.09 -25.86 -5.16
N GLY A 439 33.50 -26.77 -6.04
CA GLY A 439 34.90 -26.99 -6.40
C GLY A 439 35.22 -26.38 -7.77
N GLN A 440 36.21 -25.51 -7.85
CA GLN A 440 36.77 -24.98 -9.08
C GLN A 440 38.20 -25.48 -9.23
N LEU A 441 38.47 -26.13 -10.37
CA LEU A 441 39.80 -26.64 -10.72
C LEU A 441 40.41 -25.73 -11.79
N ASN A 442 41.49 -25.02 -11.44
CA ASN A 442 42.19 -24.14 -12.36
C ASN A 442 43.39 -24.85 -13.00
N PHE A 443 43.14 -25.56 -14.09
CA PHE A 443 44.18 -26.30 -14.81
C PHE A 443 45.31 -25.43 -15.36
N SER A 444 45.09 -24.13 -15.60
CA SER A 444 46.17 -23.22 -16.02
C SER A 444 47.27 -23.13 -14.96
N GLN A 445 46.89 -23.08 -13.67
CA GLN A 445 47.82 -23.08 -12.55
C GLN A 445 48.48 -24.45 -12.39
N LEU A 446 47.74 -25.55 -12.57
CA LEU A 446 48.30 -26.90 -12.55
C LEU A 446 49.38 -27.08 -13.63
N TYR A 447 49.11 -26.69 -14.87
CA TYR A 447 50.05 -26.84 -15.98
C TYR A 447 51.32 -26.02 -15.80
N THR A 448 51.26 -24.88 -15.11
CA THR A 448 52.47 -24.10 -14.75
C THR A 448 53.39 -24.79 -13.74
N LYS A 449 52.96 -25.89 -13.11
CA LYS A 449 53.80 -26.70 -12.20
C LYS A 449 54.77 -27.62 -12.96
N SER A 450 54.39 -28.11 -14.14
CA SER A 450 55.28 -28.90 -14.99
C SER A 450 56.20 -27.98 -15.80
N ARG A 451 57.52 -28.22 -15.75
CA ARG A 451 58.50 -27.41 -16.49
C ARG A 451 58.25 -27.42 -18.01
N TYR A 452 57.79 -28.56 -18.53
CA TYR A 452 57.48 -28.76 -19.94
C TYR A 452 56.22 -27.98 -20.36
N LEU A 453 55.11 -28.14 -19.63
CA LEU A 453 53.84 -27.47 -19.95
C LEU A 453 53.89 -25.96 -19.68
N LYS A 454 54.70 -25.52 -18.72
CA LYS A 454 54.98 -24.09 -18.47
C LYS A 454 55.67 -23.42 -19.66
N ALA A 455 56.51 -24.14 -20.40
CA ALA A 455 57.15 -23.62 -21.61
C ALA A 455 56.15 -23.45 -22.76
N LEU A 456 55.14 -24.32 -22.85
CA LEU A 456 54.07 -24.26 -23.86
C LEU A 456 53.01 -23.19 -23.56
N ASN A 457 52.68 -22.96 -22.28
CA ASN A 457 51.71 -21.94 -21.86
C ASN A 457 52.28 -20.50 -21.80
N ARG A 458 53.60 -20.32 -22.01
CA ARG A 458 54.21 -19.00 -22.11
C ARG A 458 53.99 -18.46 -23.51
N THR A 459 52.96 -17.65 -23.71
CA THR A 459 52.89 -16.79 -24.89
C THR A 459 54.12 -15.88 -24.87
N PRO A 460 54.97 -15.87 -25.92
CA PRO A 460 56.14 -15.00 -25.95
C PRO A 460 55.69 -13.55 -25.75
N PRO A 461 56.40 -12.75 -24.94
CA PRO A 461 56.03 -11.36 -24.73
C PRO A 461 55.98 -10.67 -26.08
N ARG A 462 54.82 -10.10 -26.42
CA ARG A 462 54.63 -9.32 -27.64
C ARG A 462 55.59 -8.14 -27.53
N LYS A 463 56.69 -8.16 -28.30
CA LYS A 463 57.62 -7.03 -28.40
C LYS A 463 56.79 -5.80 -28.79
N GLN A 464 56.70 -4.81 -27.91
CA GLN A 464 56.29 -3.48 -28.34
C GLN A 464 57.32 -3.02 -29.36
N VAL A 465 56.89 -2.90 -30.62
CA VAL A 465 57.69 -2.26 -31.66
C VAL A 465 57.66 -0.77 -31.36
N ASN A 466 58.69 -0.28 -30.69
CA ASN A 466 58.99 1.15 -30.69
C ASN A 466 59.42 1.50 -32.12
N ASN A 467 58.50 2.08 -32.90
CA ASN A 467 58.85 2.75 -34.14
C ASN A 467 59.50 4.08 -33.79
N ASP A 468 60.81 4.04 -33.52
CA ASP A 468 61.66 5.23 -33.53
C ASP A 468 61.97 5.61 -35.00
N LEU A 469 61.05 6.34 -35.63
CA LEU A 469 61.34 7.11 -36.83
C LEU A 469 62.06 8.40 -36.41
N LYS A 470 63.38 8.41 -36.54
CA LYS A 470 64.22 9.61 -36.52
C LYS A 470 63.92 10.48 -37.75
N GLY A 471 63.13 11.54 -37.56
CA GLY A 471 63.06 12.70 -38.44
C GLY A 471 63.83 13.87 -37.81
N LYS A 472 64.83 14.38 -38.53
CA LYS A 472 65.71 15.49 -38.15
C LYS A 472 65.06 16.85 -38.47
N ASN A 473 65.44 17.87 -37.67
CA ASN A 473 65.39 19.32 -37.95
C ASN A 473 63.98 19.99 -37.82
N LEU A 474 63.79 21.22 -37.34
CA LEU A 474 64.62 22.43 -37.19
C LEU A 474 64.24 23.23 -35.92
N LYS A 475 65.15 24.14 -35.57
CA LYS A 475 65.07 25.19 -34.54
C LYS A 475 63.84 26.13 -34.66
N ASN A 476 63.56 26.76 -33.52
CA ASN A 476 63.20 28.17 -33.29
C ASN A 476 61.79 28.53 -32.83
N ASN A 477 61.84 29.38 -31.79
CA ASN A 477 60.98 30.50 -31.41
C ASN A 477 59.68 30.28 -30.62
N GLN A 478 59.79 30.73 -29.36
CA GLN A 478 59.04 31.83 -28.73
C GLN A 478 57.50 31.82 -28.67
N MET A 479 57.07 32.16 -27.45
CA MET A 479 55.88 32.95 -27.08
C MET A 479 54.48 32.36 -27.28
N GLY A 480 53.81 32.14 -26.13
CA GLY A 480 52.55 32.79 -25.76
C GLY A 480 51.30 32.54 -26.61
N GLY A 481 50.23 32.06 -25.98
CA GLY A 481 48.87 32.17 -26.51
C GLY A 481 47.91 31.12 -25.99
N ASN A 482 46.86 31.59 -25.34
CA ASN A 482 45.77 30.83 -24.70
C ASN A 482 44.65 30.46 -25.70
N GLU A 483 43.69 29.65 -25.25
CA GLU A 483 42.36 29.31 -25.85
C GLU A 483 42.34 28.10 -26.84
N GLN A 484 41.45 27.09 -26.79
CA GLN A 484 40.09 26.83 -26.27
C GLN A 484 39.94 25.31 -25.94
N LYS A 485 39.21 24.90 -24.88
CA LYS A 485 37.87 24.22 -24.89
C LYS A 485 37.67 23.24 -26.08
N GLU A 486 37.21 22.00 -25.98
CA GLU A 486 36.14 21.40 -25.16
C GLU A 486 36.15 19.86 -25.39
N GLU A 487 35.62 19.09 -24.44
CA GLU A 487 35.14 17.70 -24.59
C GLU A 487 36.09 16.57 -25.02
N ASP A 488 36.72 15.87 -24.05
CA ASP A 488 36.66 14.40 -24.02
C ASP A 488 37.09 13.83 -22.67
N ASN A 489 36.17 13.80 -21.71
CA ASN A 489 36.35 13.01 -20.49
C ASN A 489 35.01 12.47 -19.99
N LYS A 490 34.39 11.60 -20.79
CA LYS A 490 33.22 10.82 -20.36
C LYS A 490 33.09 9.50 -21.14
N GLN A 491 34.10 8.62 -21.05
CA GLN A 491 33.89 7.22 -21.45
C GLN A 491 34.82 6.26 -20.70
N LYS A 492 34.46 5.96 -19.45
CA LYS A 492 34.87 4.72 -18.75
C LYS A 492 33.91 4.41 -17.62
N LYS A 493 32.73 3.88 -17.97
CA LYS A 493 31.84 3.07 -17.10
C LYS A 493 30.65 2.55 -17.91
N THR A 494 30.78 1.38 -18.53
CA THR A 494 29.73 0.33 -18.59
C THR A 494 30.25 -0.90 -19.33
N SER A 495 30.52 -1.98 -18.59
CA SER A 495 30.60 -3.32 -19.17
C SER A 495 29.17 -3.86 -19.27
N ASN A 496 28.60 -3.88 -20.47
CA ASN A 496 27.30 -4.51 -20.70
C ASN A 496 27.49 -6.01 -20.96
N GLN A 497 26.75 -6.79 -20.17
CA GLN A 497 26.44 -8.20 -20.40
C GLN A 497 25.82 -8.37 -21.79
N THR A 498 26.38 -9.29 -22.58
CA THR A 498 25.85 -9.69 -23.88
C THR A 498 24.61 -10.55 -23.68
N LEU A 499 23.43 -9.97 -23.87
CA LEU A 499 22.18 -10.70 -24.08
C LEU A 499 22.23 -11.43 -25.44
N PRO A 500 21.59 -12.59 -25.61
CA PRO A 500 21.47 -13.25 -26.91
C PRO A 500 20.74 -12.34 -27.91
N PRO A 501 21.03 -12.45 -29.22
CA PRO A 501 20.49 -11.56 -30.23
C PRO A 501 18.96 -11.68 -30.28
N ARG A 502 18.29 -10.53 -30.21
CA ARG A 502 16.83 -10.39 -30.35
C ARG A 502 16.39 -10.97 -31.71
N PRO A 503 15.34 -11.80 -31.80
CA PRO A 503 14.88 -12.32 -33.08
C PRO A 503 14.51 -11.17 -34.02
N LYS A 504 14.93 -11.26 -35.29
CA LYS A 504 14.65 -10.25 -36.32
C LYS A 504 13.13 -10.14 -36.49
N LYS A 505 12.57 -8.96 -36.18
CA LYS A 505 11.15 -8.67 -36.45
C LYS A 505 10.92 -8.67 -37.97
N HIS A 506 10.10 -9.60 -38.47
CA HIS A 506 9.58 -9.49 -39.83
C HIS A 506 8.70 -8.23 -39.93
N LYS A 507 9.09 -7.28 -40.80
CA LYS A 507 8.26 -6.13 -41.14
C LYS A 507 7.21 -6.60 -42.14
N ILE A 508 5.95 -6.60 -41.71
CA ILE A 508 4.80 -6.84 -42.59
C ILE A 508 4.63 -5.58 -43.47
N THR A 509 5.06 -5.67 -44.73
CA THR A 509 4.85 -4.67 -45.79
C THR A 509 3.60 -4.99 -46.59
N VAL A 510 3.13 -4.03 -47.39
CA VAL A 510 1.91 -4.18 -48.21
C VAL A 510 2.01 -5.38 -49.16
N ASP A 511 3.20 -5.62 -49.70
CA ASP A 511 3.51 -6.70 -50.64
C ASP A 511 3.39 -8.10 -50.03
N SER A 512 3.29 -8.19 -48.69
CA SER A 512 3.05 -9.46 -47.98
C SER A 512 1.56 -9.85 -47.89
N ILE A 513 0.67 -9.04 -48.50
CA ILE A 513 -0.77 -9.28 -48.58
C ILE A 513 -1.08 -9.95 -49.93
N PRO A 514 -1.65 -11.18 -49.95
CA PRO A 514 -2.10 -11.81 -51.19
C PRO A 514 -3.14 -10.94 -51.89
N GLY A 515 -2.95 -10.68 -53.19
CA GLY A 515 -3.88 -9.82 -53.96
C GLY A 515 -3.74 -8.33 -53.68
N HIS A 516 -2.62 -7.86 -53.14
CA HIS A 516 -2.38 -6.43 -52.88
C HIS A 516 -2.55 -5.53 -54.11
N ASP A 517 -2.34 -6.07 -55.31
CA ASP A 517 -2.48 -5.36 -56.59
C ASP A 517 -3.94 -5.14 -57.02
N THR A 518 -4.88 -5.91 -56.46
CA THR A 518 -6.30 -5.90 -56.83
C THR A 518 -7.22 -5.30 -55.75
N LEU A 519 -6.69 -4.98 -54.57
CA LEU A 519 -7.49 -4.55 -53.41
C LEU A 519 -7.56 -3.02 -53.26
N PRO A 520 -8.72 -2.44 -52.91
CA PRO A 520 -8.85 -1.03 -52.57
C PRO A 520 -7.96 -0.64 -51.37
N ARG A 521 -7.33 0.53 -51.42
CA ARG A 521 -6.44 1.06 -50.35
C ARG A 521 -7.02 0.99 -48.92
N PRO A 522 -8.32 1.22 -48.67
CA PRO A 522 -8.89 1.09 -47.32
C PRO A 522 -8.86 -0.36 -46.80
N GLU A 523 -9.20 -1.32 -47.66
CA GLU A 523 -9.19 -2.77 -47.39
C GLU A 523 -7.77 -3.24 -47.04
N LEU A 524 -6.81 -2.81 -47.85
CA LEU A 524 -5.38 -3.13 -47.70
C LEU A 524 -4.83 -2.63 -46.35
N ARG A 525 -5.23 -1.41 -45.94
CA ARG A 525 -4.86 -0.83 -44.63
C ARG A 525 -5.49 -1.59 -43.46
N LYS A 526 -6.72 -2.07 -43.62
CA LYS A 526 -7.43 -2.87 -42.60
C LYS A 526 -6.72 -4.21 -42.40
N GLN A 527 -6.43 -4.92 -43.49
CA GLN A 527 -5.71 -6.20 -43.44
C GLN A 527 -4.28 -6.06 -42.90
N LEU A 528 -3.56 -4.99 -43.27
CA LEU A 528 -2.22 -4.72 -42.74
C LEU A 528 -2.25 -4.42 -41.22
N ARG A 529 -3.32 -3.76 -40.73
CA ARG A 529 -3.52 -3.51 -39.29
C ARG A 529 -3.85 -4.80 -38.53
N GLU A 530 -4.68 -5.66 -39.09
CA GLU A 530 -5.03 -6.96 -38.49
C GLU A 530 -3.83 -7.90 -38.41
N ARG A 531 -3.04 -8.03 -39.48
CA ARG A 531 -1.82 -8.87 -39.46
C ARG A 531 -0.75 -8.35 -38.50
N LYS A 532 -0.64 -7.02 -38.32
CA LYS A 532 0.21 -6.42 -37.28
C LYS A 532 -0.27 -6.70 -35.85
N LYS A 533 -1.57 -6.94 -35.64
CA LYS A 533 -2.11 -7.37 -34.34
C LYS A 533 -1.82 -8.84 -34.06
N ILE A 534 -1.93 -9.70 -35.07
CA ILE A 534 -1.69 -11.16 -34.94
C ILE A 534 -0.22 -11.48 -34.63
N GLY A 535 0.74 -10.70 -35.15
CA GLY A 535 2.17 -10.88 -34.88
C GLY A 535 2.65 -10.61 -33.44
N LYS A 536 1.75 -10.45 -32.46
CA LYS A 536 2.07 -10.17 -31.06
C LYS A 536 1.65 -11.24 -30.04
N SER A 537 1.06 -12.37 -30.43
CA SER A 537 0.69 -13.42 -29.47
C SER A 537 0.69 -14.82 -30.12
N PRO A 538 1.14 -15.87 -29.42
CA PRO A 538 1.06 -17.24 -29.93
C PRO A 538 -0.35 -17.80 -29.74
N LEU A 539 -0.88 -18.48 -30.76
CA LEU A 539 -2.15 -19.21 -30.73
C LEU A 539 -1.90 -20.71 -30.55
N PRO A 540 -2.78 -21.42 -29.82
CA PRO A 540 -3.19 -22.75 -30.19
C PRO A 540 -4.62 -22.77 -30.75
N GLN A 541 -4.87 -23.83 -31.50
CA GLN A 541 -5.99 -24.13 -32.38
C GLN A 541 -7.29 -24.45 -31.63
N GLY A 542 -8.44 -24.25 -32.27
CA GLY A 542 -9.71 -24.86 -31.83
C GLY A 542 -10.97 -24.09 -32.21
N THR A 543 -11.46 -24.36 -33.41
CA THR A 543 -12.85 -24.32 -33.93
C THR A 543 -14.02 -23.90 -33.02
N GLY A 544 -14.92 -23.08 -33.58
CA GLY A 544 -16.33 -22.99 -33.17
C GLY A 544 -17.02 -21.71 -33.63
N CYS A 545 -17.74 -21.77 -34.77
CA CYS A 545 -18.55 -20.70 -35.33
C CYS A 545 -19.67 -20.25 -34.39
N LEU A 546 -20.02 -18.96 -34.45
CA LEU A 546 -21.40 -18.45 -34.42
C LEU A 546 -21.37 -17.00 -34.95
N GLU A 547 -22.08 -16.77 -36.05
CA GLU A 547 -22.33 -15.45 -36.63
C GLU A 547 -23.28 -14.67 -35.73
N GLU A 548 -22.95 -13.41 -35.42
CA GLU A 548 -23.92 -12.41 -34.99
C GLU A 548 -23.79 -11.17 -35.86
N LYS A 549 -24.86 -10.92 -36.62
CA LYS A 549 -25.07 -9.72 -37.44
C LYS A 549 -25.06 -8.48 -36.53
N LYS A 550 -24.21 -7.50 -36.86
CA LYS A 550 -24.34 -6.14 -36.35
C LYS A 550 -25.28 -5.36 -37.26
N GLU A 551 -26.49 -5.08 -36.79
CA GLU A 551 -27.36 -4.10 -37.41
C GLU A 551 -26.97 -2.68 -36.99
N GLN A 552 -27.00 -1.80 -37.99
CA GLN A 552 -26.74 -0.37 -37.89
C GLN A 552 -27.94 0.33 -37.24
N TYR A 553 -27.67 1.22 -36.30
CA TYR A 553 -28.66 2.14 -35.76
C TYR A 553 -29.16 3.12 -36.83
N HIS A 554 -30.47 3.25 -36.96
CA HIS A 554 -31.16 4.39 -37.58
C HIS A 554 -32.05 5.06 -36.52
N PRO A 555 -32.07 6.40 -36.42
CA PRO A 555 -32.96 7.11 -35.52
C PRO A 555 -34.35 7.25 -36.18
N GLY A 556 -35.41 6.73 -35.53
CA GLY A 556 -36.78 6.99 -36.01
C GLY A 556 -37.86 5.96 -35.70
N THR A 557 -37.71 5.04 -34.75
CA THR A 557 -38.72 4.00 -34.50
C THR A 557 -39.50 4.26 -33.21
N GLN A 558 -40.80 4.50 -33.35
CA GLN A 558 -41.78 4.47 -32.25
C GLN A 558 -41.82 3.08 -31.63
N TYR A 559 -41.66 2.99 -30.30
CA TYR A 559 -41.79 1.72 -29.57
C TYR A 559 -43.24 1.48 -29.20
N ARG A 560 -43.81 0.38 -29.72
CA ARG A 560 -45.15 -0.09 -29.37
C ARG A 560 -45.03 -1.06 -28.19
N TYR A 561 -45.26 -0.59 -26.97
CA TYR A 561 -45.42 -1.48 -25.82
C TYR A 561 -46.84 -2.08 -25.86
N LYS A 562 -46.93 -3.40 -25.96
CA LYS A 562 -48.17 -4.14 -25.76
C LYS A 562 -48.12 -4.71 -24.34
N SER A 563 -48.56 -3.94 -23.36
CA SER A 563 -48.82 -4.47 -22.01
C SER A 563 -50.21 -5.11 -22.00
N GLY A 564 -50.27 -6.37 -21.58
CA GLY A 564 -51.54 -7.02 -21.25
C GLY A 564 -52.13 -6.34 -20.02
N ILE A 565 -53.36 -5.87 -20.14
CA ILE A 565 -54.15 -5.34 -19.03
C ILE A 565 -54.63 -6.55 -18.21
N ALA A 566 -54.11 -6.70 -16.99
CA ALA A 566 -54.73 -7.53 -15.97
C ALA A 566 -55.69 -6.63 -15.18
N PHE A 567 -56.99 -6.92 -15.23
CA PHE A 567 -57.96 -6.36 -14.30
C PHE A 567 -57.79 -7.09 -12.97
N ILE A 568 -57.37 -6.40 -11.93
CA ILE A 568 -57.54 -6.87 -10.55
C ILE A 568 -58.93 -6.40 -10.15
N ASP A 569 -59.86 -7.37 -10.07
CA ASP A 569 -61.16 -7.16 -9.44
C ASP A 569 -60.93 -7.16 -7.93
N ASP A 570 -61.20 -6.02 -7.30
CA ASP A 570 -61.10 -5.85 -5.85
C ASP A 570 -62.41 -6.36 -5.24
N ASP A 571 -62.47 -7.68 -5.13
CA ASP A 571 -63.47 -8.44 -4.38
C ASP A 571 -62.80 -9.75 -3.95
N GLN A 572 -61.97 -9.69 -2.91
CA GLN A 572 -61.84 -10.75 -1.89
C GLN A 572 -61.14 -10.19 -0.65
N ASP A 573 -61.90 -10.11 0.44
CA ASP A 573 -61.39 -10.19 1.80
C ASP A 573 -60.34 -11.29 1.89
N ARG A 574 -59.07 -10.91 1.96
CA ARG A 574 -58.01 -11.75 2.48
C ARG A 574 -57.35 -11.02 3.63
N GLN A 575 -57.74 -11.47 4.82
CA GLN A 575 -56.95 -11.29 6.02
C GLN A 575 -55.53 -11.79 5.74
N PHE A 576 -54.58 -10.86 5.72
CA PHE A 576 -53.20 -11.18 6.02
C PHE A 576 -53.05 -11.11 7.53
N GLN A 577 -53.00 -12.28 8.16
CA GLN A 577 -52.34 -12.43 9.45
C GLN A 577 -50.86 -12.04 9.27
N LEU A 578 -50.40 -11.12 10.11
CA LEU A 578 -49.02 -11.08 10.61
C LEU A 578 -49.05 -11.55 12.06
#